data_AF-A0A9P1CLF7-F1
#
_entry.id   AF-A0A9P1CLF7-F1
#
_cell.length_a   1.000
_cell.length_b   1.000
_cell.length_c   1.000
_cell.angle_alpha   90.00
_cell.angle_beta   90.00
_cell.angle_gamma   90.00
#
_symmetry.space_group_name_H-M   'P 1'
#
loop_
_entity.id
_entity.type
_entity.pdbx_description
1 polymer ?
#
loop_
_entity_poly.entity_id
_entity_poly.type
_entity_poly.pdbx_seq_one_letter_code
_entity_poly.pdbx_strand_id
1 'polypeptide(L)'
;MRRFSQNAQSDRPTSLTTLKSQLKSQLPLLLQMGQLWSVLSILATSQSAFSGFDGEPSPTNVFKTAAATFDASNTWDFSTSSTFWEVPYVQVVQLSFSNLKDALHVQCKFEGATVRLAFALASPLFPLLVLLCCSVLEVISRGTGIAAALQALTILYIGGASSCADLFVCQDIDGSGESLPKEFAFRKSLPYIECQNSSPVKTLVDVVAYVGTFCYGMVIPLSLLYLYARQHMILKSSRMTVACASQGDNLKVYLYKLRECALAKVPNKDDRFTRCLVASAAAYVAVLFHGRARVWLVDDATYIVVKPVTSTHPTEHAALDVYLLDLLGPEDAQEQAKTLKCRSIAEMLTERVILQDVIHTDRVLLGAKQLLLKYMLCKHLWMEIAQKLVAVALVSSVNSVDSLQFSVGITLTMAATSLMVQPYLQQQVNALQCWCFICLALAALSFKFQCPWSSRAALLFPFALSALQALRPDNVESLAIRIWEDSRGGGKHPCL
;
A
#
# COMPACT_ATOMS: atom_id res chain seq x y z
N MET A 1 -33.59 -24.04 11.27
CA MET A 1 -33.15 -22.62 11.21
C MET A 1 -33.68 -21.75 12.37
N ARG A 2 -33.81 -22.25 13.62
CA ARG A 2 -34.34 -21.47 14.77
C ARG A 2 -33.39 -21.33 15.98
N ARG A 3 -32.10 -21.65 15.86
CA ARG A 3 -31.13 -21.63 16.98
C ARG A 3 -29.91 -20.69 16.84
N PHE A 4 -29.91 -19.75 15.88
CA PHE A 4 -28.78 -18.81 15.72
C PHE A 4 -28.98 -17.42 16.37
N SER A 5 -30.09 -17.18 17.08
CA SER A 5 -30.48 -15.81 17.48
C SER A 5 -30.27 -15.45 18.96
N GLN A 6 -29.71 -16.31 19.82
CA GLN A 6 -29.72 -16.06 21.28
C GLN A 6 -28.36 -15.81 21.97
N ASN A 7 -27.22 -15.92 21.27
CA ASN A 7 -25.91 -15.68 21.89
C ASN A 7 -25.13 -14.48 21.29
N ALA A 8 -25.80 -13.57 20.56
CA ALA A 8 -25.19 -12.29 20.20
C ALA A 8 -25.26 -11.33 21.40
N GLN A 9 -24.59 -11.69 22.48
CA GLN A 9 -24.35 -10.79 23.60
C GLN A 9 -23.52 -9.63 23.04
N SER A 10 -24.08 -8.43 23.15
CA SER A 10 -23.57 -7.19 22.57
C SER A 10 -22.27 -6.78 23.27
N ASP A 11 -21.17 -7.43 22.93
CA ASP A 11 -19.84 -6.93 23.22
C ASP A 11 -19.64 -5.67 22.38
N ARG A 12 -20.02 -4.52 22.96
CA ARG A 12 -19.65 -3.22 22.38
C ARG A 12 -18.13 -3.25 22.26
N PRO A 13 -17.58 -3.16 21.04
CA PRO A 13 -16.14 -3.14 20.86
C PRO A 13 -15.59 -1.98 21.66
N THR A 14 -14.71 -2.28 22.62
CA THR A 14 -14.04 -1.24 23.41
C THR A 14 -13.25 -0.35 22.44
N SER A 15 -13.20 0.95 22.71
CA SER A 15 -12.44 1.93 21.89
C SER A 15 -10.99 1.53 21.63
N LEU A 16 -10.40 0.72 22.52
CA LEU A 16 -9.05 0.18 22.36
C LEU A 16 -8.96 -0.85 21.23
N THR A 17 -9.97 -1.71 21.05
CA THR A 17 -9.97 -2.75 20.01
C THR A 17 -10.09 -2.16 18.60
N THR A 18 -10.91 -1.11 18.45
CA THR A 18 -11.05 -0.38 17.19
C THR A 18 -9.77 0.38 16.86
N LEU A 19 -9.18 1.08 17.84
CA LEU A 19 -7.88 1.76 17.71
C LEU A 19 -6.79 0.79 17.25
N LYS A 20 -6.67 -0.37 17.91
CA LYS A 20 -5.67 -1.40 17.56
C LYS A 20 -5.87 -1.92 16.13
N SER A 21 -7.12 -2.13 15.72
CA SER A 21 -7.43 -2.59 14.36
C SER A 21 -7.07 -1.55 13.30
N GLN A 22 -7.36 -0.27 13.55
CA GLN A 22 -7.01 0.82 12.64
C GLN A 22 -5.50 1.05 12.56
N LEU A 23 -4.82 1.05 13.71
CA LEU A 23 -3.36 1.17 13.72
C LEU A 23 -2.71 0.02 12.95
N LYS A 24 -3.23 -1.21 13.10
CA LYS A 24 -2.75 -2.38 12.36
C LYS A 24 -2.91 -2.24 10.84
N SER A 25 -3.98 -1.60 10.37
CA SER A 25 -4.20 -1.40 8.92
C SER A 25 -3.34 -0.27 8.34
N GLN A 26 -3.05 0.77 9.13
CA GLN A 26 -2.28 1.94 8.71
C GLN A 26 -0.76 1.78 8.88
N LEU A 27 -0.32 0.97 9.85
CA LEU A 27 1.09 0.80 10.18
C LEU A 27 1.98 0.42 8.98
N PRO A 28 1.59 -0.51 8.08
CA PRO A 28 2.43 -0.84 6.92
C PRO A 28 2.67 0.36 5.98
N LEU A 29 1.69 1.25 5.83
CA LEU A 29 1.82 2.45 5.00
C LEU A 29 2.73 3.49 5.64
N LEU A 30 2.59 3.72 6.94
CA LEU A 30 3.45 4.64 7.69
C LEU A 30 4.90 4.15 7.71
N LEU A 31 5.09 2.84 7.89
CA LEU A 31 6.40 2.21 7.83
C LEU A 31 7.03 2.42 6.44
N GLN A 32 6.29 2.08 5.38
CA GLN A 32 6.74 2.29 4.01
C GLN A 32 7.09 3.77 3.72
N MET A 33 6.30 4.70 4.24
CA MET A 33 6.58 6.13 4.10
C MET A 33 7.88 6.52 4.81
N GLY A 34 8.12 6.06 6.04
CA GLY A 34 9.38 6.29 6.75
C GLY A 34 10.58 5.71 6.00
N GLN A 35 10.43 4.52 5.40
CA GLN A 35 11.48 3.90 4.59
C GLN A 35 11.80 4.72 3.34
N LEU A 36 10.78 5.17 2.59
CA LEU A 36 10.97 6.02 1.42
C LEU A 36 11.54 7.40 1.77
N TRP A 37 11.10 7.98 2.89
CA TRP A 37 11.64 9.24 3.38
C TRP A 37 13.15 9.10 3.66
N SER A 38 13.57 7.99 4.28
CA SER A 38 14.99 7.70 4.50
C SER A 38 15.78 7.48 3.22
N VAL A 39 15.15 7.02 2.13
CA VAL A 39 15.82 6.96 0.82
C VAL A 39 15.98 8.38 0.26
N LEU A 40 14.95 9.22 0.37
CA LEU A 40 14.99 10.60 -0.12
C LEU A 40 15.98 11.49 0.64
N SER A 41 16.32 11.17 1.89
CA SER A 41 17.31 11.95 2.64
C SER A 41 18.71 11.93 2.01
N ILE A 42 19.00 10.96 1.14
CA ILE A 42 20.25 10.93 0.34
C ILE A 42 20.36 12.19 -0.55
N LEU A 43 19.23 12.76 -1.00
CA LEU A 43 19.21 14.00 -1.79
C LEU A 43 19.80 15.20 -1.03
N ALA A 44 19.74 15.20 0.30
CA ALA A 44 20.35 16.25 1.11
C ALA A 44 21.88 16.20 1.04
N THR A 45 22.45 15.01 0.87
CA THR A 45 23.89 14.77 0.87
C THR A 45 24.54 14.93 -0.50
N SER A 46 23.79 14.74 -1.59
CA SER A 46 24.36 14.82 -2.95
C SER A 46 24.62 16.25 -3.44
N GLN A 47 23.96 17.25 -2.85
CA GLN A 47 24.00 18.63 -3.35
C GLN A 47 25.13 19.48 -2.76
N SER A 48 25.61 19.18 -1.55
CA SER A 48 26.72 19.93 -0.94
C SER A 48 27.99 19.89 -1.79
N ALA A 49 28.12 18.89 -2.67
CA ALA A 49 29.24 18.76 -3.58
C ALA A 49 29.16 19.63 -4.84
N PHE A 50 27.97 20.08 -5.27
CA PHE A 50 27.81 20.76 -6.58
C PHE A 50 27.75 22.29 -6.47
N SER A 51 27.33 22.85 -5.34
CA SER A 51 27.21 24.31 -5.16
C SER A 51 28.54 25.03 -4.93
N GLY A 52 29.68 24.32 -4.93
CA GLY A 52 31.01 24.89 -4.73
C GLY A 52 31.72 25.35 -6.01
N PHE A 53 31.17 25.11 -7.21
CA PHE A 53 31.91 25.26 -8.47
C PHE A 53 31.57 26.50 -9.31
N ASP A 54 30.52 27.25 -8.96
CA ASP A 54 30.18 28.50 -9.67
C ASP A 54 30.81 29.72 -8.98
N GLY A 55 32.12 29.65 -8.80
CA GLY A 55 32.97 30.75 -8.37
C GLY A 55 33.89 31.19 -9.49
N GLU A 56 33.36 31.94 -10.45
CA GLU A 56 34.21 32.81 -11.28
C GLU A 56 34.97 33.76 -10.32
N PRO A 57 36.31 33.83 -10.37
CA PRO A 57 37.08 34.61 -9.42
C PRO A 57 36.85 36.11 -9.65
N SER A 58 35.98 36.72 -8.85
CA SER A 58 35.92 38.18 -8.74
C SER A 58 37.12 38.66 -7.90
N PRO A 59 38.04 39.49 -8.43
CA PRO A 59 39.31 39.80 -7.80
C PRO A 59 39.17 41.00 -6.87
N THR A 60 38.37 40.89 -5.81
CA THR A 60 38.34 41.90 -4.75
C THR A 60 37.93 41.24 -3.45
N ASN A 61 38.90 40.73 -2.68
CA ASN A 61 38.95 40.77 -1.21
C ASN A 61 40.13 39.95 -0.70
N VAL A 62 41.34 40.40 -1.05
CA VAL A 62 42.56 40.09 -0.32
C VAL A 62 42.53 40.93 0.95
N PHE A 63 41.91 40.46 2.03
CA PHE A 63 42.27 40.76 3.42
C PHE A 63 41.28 40.09 4.40
N LYS A 64 41.61 38.87 4.83
CA LYS A 64 41.40 38.37 6.20
C LYS A 64 41.89 36.93 6.30
N THR A 65 43.19 36.81 6.49
CA THR A 65 43.83 35.62 7.05
C THR A 65 44.06 35.84 8.55
N ALA A 66 44.11 34.71 9.27
CA ALA A 66 44.65 34.51 10.61
C ALA A 66 43.71 34.70 11.81
N ALA A 67 43.03 33.60 12.19
CA ALA A 67 43.19 33.01 13.51
C ALA A 67 42.56 31.61 13.58
N ALA A 68 43.29 30.66 14.18
CA ALA A 68 42.91 29.32 14.63
C ALA A 68 43.37 28.11 13.77
N THR A 69 44.67 27.86 13.82
CA THR A 69 45.28 26.53 13.79
C THR A 69 45.27 25.93 15.20
N PHE A 70 44.49 24.87 15.46
CA PHE A 70 44.82 23.80 16.43
C PHE A 70 43.82 22.62 16.35
N ASP A 71 44.37 21.39 16.41
CA ASP A 71 43.77 20.06 16.47
C ASP A 71 43.02 19.47 15.26
N ALA A 72 43.82 18.80 14.42
CA ALA A 72 43.42 17.87 13.38
C ALA A 72 43.51 16.41 13.87
N SER A 73 42.41 15.88 14.41
CA SER A 73 41.95 14.48 14.24
C SER A 73 40.58 14.35 14.92
N ASN A 74 39.59 13.80 14.20
CA ASN A 74 38.16 13.60 14.59
C ASN A 74 37.12 14.62 14.09
N THR A 75 37.38 15.37 13.02
CA THR A 75 36.37 16.21 12.35
C THR A 75 35.87 15.55 11.06
N TRP A 76 35.09 14.48 11.21
CA TRP A 76 34.14 14.06 10.18
C TRP A 76 32.75 14.58 10.58
N ASP A 77 32.06 15.25 9.64
CA ASP A 77 30.60 15.37 9.52
C ASP A 77 29.74 16.22 10.50
N PHE A 78 30.27 16.93 11.50
CA PHE A 78 29.37 17.56 12.50
C PHE A 78 28.59 18.83 12.03
N SER A 79 29.02 19.57 11.01
CA SER A 79 28.37 20.85 10.65
C SER A 79 27.11 20.68 9.81
N THR A 80 27.09 19.78 8.81
CA THR A 80 25.90 19.45 8.00
C THR A 80 25.05 18.33 8.63
N SER A 81 25.65 17.40 9.39
CA SER A 81 24.90 16.41 10.18
C SER A 81 24.14 17.04 11.36
N SER A 82 24.52 18.24 11.83
CA SER A 82 23.76 18.93 12.88
C SER A 82 22.35 19.34 12.42
N THR A 83 22.19 19.62 11.13
CA THR A 83 20.94 20.16 10.59
C THR A 83 19.83 19.10 10.54
N PHE A 84 20.18 17.84 10.25
CA PHE A 84 19.24 16.72 10.09
C PHE A 84 19.59 15.53 11.01
N TRP A 85 19.57 15.75 12.33
CA TRP A 85 19.87 14.73 13.33
C TRP A 85 18.93 13.50 13.27
N GLU A 86 17.75 13.63 12.66
CA GLU A 86 16.76 12.56 12.55
C GLU A 86 17.13 11.46 11.55
N VAL A 87 17.96 11.76 10.54
CA VAL A 87 18.31 10.84 9.44
C VAL A 87 18.83 9.48 9.93
N PRO A 88 19.81 9.40 10.85
CA PRO A 88 20.29 8.09 11.34
C PRO A 88 19.18 7.30 12.04
N TYR A 89 18.26 7.95 12.75
CA TYR A 89 17.15 7.25 13.41
C TYR A 89 16.12 6.72 12.41
N VAL A 90 15.83 7.45 11.35
CA VAL A 90 14.88 7.00 10.32
C VAL A 90 15.50 5.92 9.41
N GLN A 91 16.82 5.93 9.21
CA GLN A 91 17.53 4.84 8.53
C GLN A 91 17.37 3.50 9.26
N VAL A 92 17.19 3.49 10.59
CA VAL A 92 16.84 2.27 11.34
C VAL A 92 15.52 1.65 10.87
N VAL A 93 14.56 2.48 10.45
CA VAL A 93 13.23 2.07 9.97
C VAL A 93 13.29 1.31 8.63
N GLN A 94 14.35 1.50 7.84
CA GLN A 94 14.60 0.69 6.64
C GLN A 94 14.81 -0.80 6.97
N LEU A 95 15.02 -1.15 8.26
CA LEU A 95 15.31 -2.50 8.73
C LEU A 95 16.45 -3.12 7.91
N SER A 96 17.37 -2.28 7.45
CA SER A 96 18.55 -2.70 6.71
C SER A 96 19.49 -3.45 7.64
N PHE A 97 20.11 -4.50 7.12
CA PHE A 97 21.09 -5.29 7.85
C PHE A 97 22.32 -4.46 8.25
N SER A 98 22.54 -3.32 7.60
CA SER A 98 23.55 -2.32 7.99
C SER A 98 23.35 -1.80 9.41
N ASN A 99 22.12 -1.66 9.89
CA ASN A 99 21.86 -1.16 11.25
C ASN A 99 22.15 -2.24 12.31
N LEU A 100 22.04 -3.52 11.93
CA LEU A 100 22.38 -4.65 12.80
C LEU A 100 23.89 -4.76 13.01
N LYS A 101 24.68 -4.34 12.00
CA LYS A 101 26.15 -4.32 12.06
C LYS A 101 26.64 -3.48 13.24
N ASP A 102 26.07 -2.31 13.42
CA ASP A 102 26.48 -1.37 14.47
C ASP A 102 26.07 -1.89 15.86
N ALA A 103 24.94 -2.60 15.95
CA ALA A 103 24.47 -3.21 17.20
C ALA A 103 25.32 -4.42 17.65
N LEU A 104 25.88 -5.20 16.72
CA LEU A 104 26.56 -6.47 17.03
C LEU A 104 28.08 -6.34 17.26
N HIS A 105 28.68 -5.15 17.11
CA HIS A 105 30.12 -4.89 17.29
C HIS A 105 31.06 -5.93 16.63
N VAL A 106 30.62 -6.56 15.53
CA VAL A 106 31.34 -7.69 14.89
C VAL A 106 32.70 -7.25 14.34
N GLN A 107 32.83 -5.97 14.00
CA GLN A 107 34.07 -5.37 13.51
C GLN A 107 35.21 -5.37 14.55
N CYS A 108 34.91 -5.49 15.84
CA CYS A 108 35.96 -5.58 16.86
C CYS A 108 36.65 -6.96 16.88
N LYS A 109 36.01 -8.00 16.32
CA LYS A 109 36.52 -9.39 16.38
C LYS A 109 37.02 -9.91 15.03
N PHE A 110 36.53 -9.38 13.94
CA PHE A 110 36.85 -9.84 12.58
C PHE A 110 37.40 -8.70 11.73
N GLU A 111 38.18 -9.05 10.71
CA GLU A 111 38.74 -8.09 9.75
C GLU A 111 37.64 -7.20 9.15
N GLY A 112 37.79 -5.88 9.31
CA GLY A 112 36.74 -4.91 8.99
C GLY A 112 36.28 -4.95 7.52
N ALA A 113 37.19 -5.24 6.58
CA ALA A 113 36.88 -5.36 5.16
C ALA A 113 35.96 -6.56 4.87
N THR A 114 36.32 -7.74 5.39
CA THR A 114 35.54 -8.97 5.23
C THR A 114 34.15 -8.85 5.85
N VAL A 115 34.04 -8.22 7.03
CA VAL A 115 32.74 -7.92 7.66
C VAL A 115 31.93 -6.97 6.79
N ARG A 116 32.50 -5.85 6.32
CA ARG A 116 31.78 -4.91 5.44
C ARG A 116 31.28 -5.60 4.16
N LEU A 117 32.10 -6.44 3.54
CA LEU A 117 31.70 -7.24 2.38
C LEU A 117 30.51 -8.14 2.70
N ALA A 118 30.62 -8.95 3.75
CA ALA A 118 29.59 -9.90 4.14
C ALA A 118 28.26 -9.20 4.43
N PHE A 119 28.28 -8.07 5.16
CA PHE A 119 27.07 -7.30 5.46
C PHE A 119 26.49 -6.61 4.21
N ALA A 120 27.33 -6.07 3.33
CA ALA A 120 26.87 -5.45 2.08
C ALA A 120 26.21 -6.46 1.14
N LEU A 121 26.74 -7.69 1.06
CA LEU A 121 26.14 -8.78 0.28
C LEU A 121 24.90 -9.38 0.97
N ALA A 122 24.90 -9.48 2.30
CA ALA A 122 23.78 -10.02 3.06
C ALA A 122 22.56 -9.11 3.04
N SER A 123 22.74 -7.77 3.02
CA SER A 123 21.63 -6.81 3.09
C SER A 123 20.56 -7.01 1.99
N PRO A 124 20.91 -7.08 0.68
CA PRO A 124 19.92 -7.35 -0.36
C PRO A 124 19.41 -8.80 -0.37
N LEU A 125 20.20 -9.76 0.12
CA LEU A 125 19.83 -11.18 0.16
C LEU A 125 18.91 -11.53 1.33
N PHE A 126 18.99 -10.80 2.45
CA PHE A 126 18.23 -11.11 3.65
C PHE A 126 16.71 -11.15 3.43
N PRO A 127 16.06 -10.16 2.78
CA PRO A 127 14.63 -10.26 2.49
C PRO A 127 14.30 -11.44 1.56
N LEU A 128 15.18 -11.76 0.60
CA LEU A 128 14.99 -12.92 -0.28
C LEU A 128 15.07 -14.24 0.49
N LEU A 129 15.99 -14.35 1.45
CA LEU A 129 16.08 -15.49 2.37
C LEU A 129 14.83 -15.60 3.25
N VAL A 130 14.30 -14.48 3.75
CA VAL A 130 13.02 -14.47 4.49
C VAL A 130 11.88 -14.98 3.60
N LEU A 131 11.80 -14.55 2.34
CA LEU A 131 10.81 -15.06 1.39
C LEU A 131 11.00 -16.56 1.08
N LEU A 132 12.24 -17.04 1.01
CA LEU A 132 12.55 -18.46 0.87
C LEU A 132 12.07 -19.25 2.10
N CYS A 133 12.33 -18.75 3.31
CA CYS A 133 11.80 -19.33 4.56
C CYS A 133 10.27 -19.34 4.58
N CYS A 134 9.62 -18.27 4.14
CA CYS A 134 8.16 -18.23 4.00
C CYS A 134 7.65 -19.26 2.97
N SER A 135 8.42 -19.52 1.91
CA SER A 135 8.11 -20.56 0.92
C SER A 135 8.21 -21.96 1.53
N VAL A 136 9.21 -22.21 2.39
CA VAL A 136 9.31 -23.46 3.17
C VAL A 136 8.14 -23.58 4.14
N LEU A 137 7.76 -22.49 4.83
CA LEU A 137 6.56 -22.47 5.69
C LEU A 137 5.27 -22.78 4.91
N GLU A 138 5.17 -22.37 3.64
CA GLU A 138 4.01 -22.71 2.79
C GLU A 138 3.95 -24.22 2.48
N VAL A 139 5.09 -24.90 2.38
CA VAL A 139 5.15 -26.36 2.21
C VAL A 139 4.63 -27.08 3.45
N ILE A 140 4.95 -26.55 4.64
CA ILE A 140 4.55 -27.14 5.93
C ILE A 140 3.09 -26.81 6.26
N SER A 141 2.71 -25.54 6.12
CA SER A 141 1.45 -24.96 6.56
C SER A 141 0.83 -24.13 5.45
N ARG A 142 -0.08 -24.77 4.69
CA ARG A 142 -0.74 -24.17 3.52
C ARG A 142 -1.38 -22.82 3.84
N GLY A 143 -1.16 -21.83 2.97
CA GLY A 143 -1.63 -20.45 3.09
C GLY A 143 -0.85 -19.59 4.08
N THR A 144 -0.28 -20.15 5.15
CA THR A 144 0.43 -19.35 6.16
C THR A 144 1.74 -18.79 5.63
N GLY A 145 2.45 -19.53 4.78
CA GLY A 145 3.71 -19.10 4.19
C GLY A 145 3.50 -17.94 3.22
N ILE A 146 2.47 -18.00 2.37
CA ILE A 146 2.10 -16.89 1.48
C ILE A 146 1.67 -15.65 2.28
N ALA A 147 0.87 -15.81 3.32
CA ALA A 147 0.47 -14.69 4.19
C ALA A 147 1.68 -14.01 4.85
N ALA A 148 2.60 -14.82 5.39
CA ALA A 148 3.86 -14.34 5.97
C ALA A 148 4.75 -13.67 4.92
N ALA A 149 4.87 -14.25 3.72
CA ALA A 149 5.65 -13.69 2.62
C ALA A 149 5.15 -12.31 2.20
N LEU A 150 3.83 -12.14 2.03
CA LEU A 150 3.23 -10.85 1.69
C LEU A 150 3.45 -9.81 2.80
N GLN A 151 3.34 -10.21 4.07
CA GLN A 151 3.63 -9.32 5.20
C GLN A 151 5.12 -8.95 5.25
N ALA A 152 6.03 -9.91 5.10
CA ALA A 152 7.47 -9.66 5.03
C ALA A 152 7.80 -8.73 3.86
N LEU A 153 7.15 -8.91 2.70
CA LEU A 153 7.32 -8.06 1.53
C LEU A 153 6.85 -6.61 1.76
N THR A 154 5.83 -6.40 2.59
CA THR A 154 5.45 -5.01 2.95
C THR A 154 6.52 -4.30 3.77
N ILE A 155 7.30 -5.06 4.56
CA ILE A 155 8.26 -4.53 5.52
C ILE A 155 9.68 -4.42 4.92
N LEU A 156 10.13 -5.44 4.20
CA LEU A 156 11.54 -5.61 3.84
C LEU A 156 11.86 -5.22 2.39
N TYR A 157 10.85 -5.03 1.54
CA TYR A 157 11.05 -4.82 0.11
C TYR A 157 11.87 -3.56 -0.20
N ILE A 158 11.58 -2.45 0.48
CA ILE A 158 12.26 -1.16 0.19
C ILE A 158 13.70 -1.20 0.68
N GLY A 159 13.95 -1.73 1.87
CA GLY A 159 15.32 -1.92 2.39
C GLY A 159 16.15 -2.84 1.48
N GLY A 160 15.56 -3.95 1.00
CA GLY A 160 16.19 -4.85 0.04
C GLY A 160 16.52 -4.18 -1.30
N ALA A 161 15.54 -3.47 -1.89
CA ALA A 161 15.74 -2.76 -3.15
C ALA A 161 16.76 -1.61 -3.03
N SER A 162 16.72 -0.84 -1.94
CA SER A 162 17.70 0.21 -1.63
C SER A 162 19.10 -0.38 -1.49
N SER A 163 19.24 -1.49 -0.76
CA SER A 163 20.53 -2.17 -0.60
C SER A 163 21.11 -2.65 -1.94
N CYS A 164 20.26 -3.14 -2.86
CA CYS A 164 20.72 -3.49 -4.21
C CYS A 164 21.21 -2.27 -4.98
N ALA A 165 20.49 -1.15 -4.90
CA ALA A 165 20.87 0.09 -5.57
C ALA A 165 22.19 0.64 -5.02
N ASP A 166 22.39 0.61 -3.70
CA ASP A 166 23.62 1.07 -3.04
C ASP A 166 24.87 0.29 -3.51
N LEU A 167 24.72 -0.99 -3.87
CA LEU A 167 25.82 -1.79 -4.42
C LEU A 167 26.27 -1.31 -5.81
N PHE A 168 25.41 -0.62 -6.58
CA PHE A 168 25.75 -0.05 -7.89
C PHE A 168 26.33 1.37 -7.82
N VAL A 169 26.14 2.08 -6.70
CA VAL A 169 26.54 3.48 -6.59
C VAL A 169 28.05 3.61 -6.41
N CYS A 170 28.67 4.25 -7.39
CA CYS A 170 30.04 4.75 -7.30
C CYS A 170 30.04 6.12 -6.62
N GLN A 171 31.04 6.32 -5.77
CA GLN A 171 31.36 7.59 -5.17
C GLN A 171 32.54 8.19 -5.92
N ASP A 172 32.24 9.25 -6.66
CA ASP A 172 33.20 9.97 -7.50
C ASP A 172 33.62 11.29 -6.83
N ILE A 173 33.28 11.49 -5.57
CA ILE A 173 33.51 12.71 -4.81
C ILE A 173 34.15 12.34 -3.48
N ASP A 174 35.25 12.99 -3.15
CA ASP A 174 35.99 12.75 -1.92
C ASP A 174 35.31 13.42 -0.69
N GLY A 175 35.97 13.36 0.46
CA GLY A 175 35.49 14.01 1.68
C GLY A 175 35.59 15.55 1.66
N SER A 176 36.35 16.13 0.72
CA SER A 176 36.49 17.57 0.54
C SER A 176 35.48 18.17 -0.45
N GLY A 177 34.74 17.31 -1.15
CA GLY A 177 33.79 17.71 -2.19
C GLY A 177 34.42 17.82 -3.58
N GLU A 178 35.70 17.46 -3.72
CA GLU A 178 36.41 17.43 -5.00
C GLU A 178 36.08 16.15 -5.77
N SER A 179 36.01 16.27 -7.10
CA SER A 179 35.79 15.12 -7.97
C SER A 179 37.03 14.23 -8.01
N LEU A 180 36.85 12.98 -7.64
CA LEU A 180 37.89 11.96 -7.75
C LEU A 180 38.09 11.63 -9.25
N PRO A 181 39.35 11.46 -9.70
CA PRO A 181 39.60 10.89 -11.01
C PRO A 181 38.89 9.53 -11.13
N LYS A 182 38.38 9.19 -12.32
CA LYS A 182 37.58 7.98 -12.56
C LYS A 182 38.26 6.68 -12.11
N GLU A 183 39.58 6.67 -12.09
CA GLU A 183 40.41 5.55 -11.65
C GLU A 183 40.33 5.32 -10.13
N PHE A 184 40.09 6.39 -9.35
CA PHE A 184 39.96 6.36 -7.88
C PHE A 184 38.51 6.35 -7.39
N ALA A 185 37.53 6.37 -8.31
CA ALA A 185 36.13 6.19 -7.94
C ALA A 185 35.94 4.81 -7.29
N PHE A 186 35.28 4.78 -6.14
CA PHE A 186 35.07 3.56 -5.36
C PHE A 186 33.59 3.33 -5.07
N ARG A 187 33.21 2.10 -4.72
CA ARG A 187 31.83 1.81 -4.36
C ARG A 187 31.49 2.38 -2.99
N LYS A 188 30.37 3.10 -2.89
CA LYS A 188 29.94 3.76 -1.65
C LYS A 188 29.83 2.78 -0.46
N SER A 189 29.24 1.59 -0.68
CA SER A 189 29.12 0.57 0.38
C SER A 189 30.41 -0.19 0.66
N LEU A 190 31.36 -0.19 -0.29
CA LEU A 190 32.59 -1.00 -0.27
C LEU A 190 33.77 -0.18 -0.80
N PRO A 191 34.29 0.78 -0.02
CA PRO A 191 35.25 1.79 -0.51
C PRO A 191 36.61 1.24 -0.92
N TYR A 192 36.92 -0.02 -0.58
CA TYR A 192 38.14 -0.70 -1.03
C TYR A 192 38.00 -1.35 -2.42
N ILE A 193 36.81 -1.26 -3.04
CA ILE A 193 36.54 -1.76 -4.38
C ILE A 193 36.40 -0.57 -5.32
N GLU A 194 37.37 -0.44 -6.22
CA GLU A 194 37.35 0.56 -7.28
C GLU A 194 36.27 0.24 -8.33
N CYS A 195 35.63 1.28 -8.84
CA CYS A 195 34.53 1.18 -9.79
C CYS A 195 34.99 0.79 -11.20
N GLN A 196 36.23 1.13 -11.60
CA GLN A 196 36.74 0.84 -12.94
C GLN A 196 37.46 -0.51 -13.01
N ASN A 197 38.30 -0.84 -12.02
CA ASN A 197 39.13 -2.05 -12.04
C ASN A 197 38.32 -3.35 -11.93
N SER A 198 38.67 -4.36 -12.74
CA SER A 198 38.03 -5.67 -12.74
C SER A 198 38.68 -6.60 -11.72
N SER A 199 38.21 -6.54 -10.47
CA SER A 199 38.59 -7.52 -9.44
C SER A 199 37.56 -8.65 -9.34
N PRO A 200 37.94 -9.87 -8.92
CA PRO A 200 36.99 -10.97 -8.74
C PRO A 200 35.91 -10.63 -7.67
N VAL A 201 36.28 -9.82 -6.68
CA VAL A 201 35.35 -9.33 -5.64
C VAL A 201 34.31 -8.40 -6.24
N LYS A 202 34.71 -7.50 -7.16
CA LYS A 202 33.78 -6.63 -7.89
C LYS A 202 32.78 -7.46 -8.70
N THR A 203 33.25 -8.47 -9.43
CA THR A 203 32.37 -9.37 -10.19
C THR A 203 31.34 -10.04 -9.29
N LEU A 204 31.74 -10.50 -8.10
CA LEU A 204 30.81 -11.08 -7.13
C LEU A 204 29.75 -10.06 -6.65
N VAL A 205 30.18 -8.85 -6.28
CA VAL A 205 29.28 -7.77 -5.84
C VAL A 205 28.30 -7.39 -6.95
N ASP A 206 28.78 -7.29 -8.19
CA ASP A 206 27.94 -7.01 -9.36
C ASP A 206 26.92 -8.11 -9.61
N VAL A 207 27.33 -9.38 -9.54
CA VAL A 207 26.40 -10.51 -9.70
C VAL A 207 25.30 -10.46 -8.64
N VAL A 208 25.64 -10.22 -7.38
CA VAL A 208 24.64 -10.10 -6.29
C VAL A 208 23.73 -8.91 -6.51
N ALA A 209 24.27 -7.76 -6.91
CA ALA A 209 23.50 -6.56 -7.20
C ALA A 209 22.53 -6.77 -8.39
N TYR A 210 22.99 -7.39 -9.48
CA TYR A 210 22.17 -7.68 -10.66
C TYR A 210 21.07 -8.70 -10.35
N VAL A 211 21.41 -9.80 -9.67
CA VAL A 211 20.42 -10.81 -9.26
C VAL A 211 19.40 -10.20 -8.32
N GLY A 212 19.84 -9.40 -7.34
CA GLY A 212 18.97 -8.67 -6.43
C GLY A 212 18.02 -7.74 -7.18
N THR A 213 18.55 -6.87 -8.05
CA THR A 213 17.74 -5.95 -8.87
C THR A 213 16.74 -6.69 -9.76
N PHE A 214 17.14 -7.82 -10.36
CA PHE A 214 16.22 -8.66 -11.12
C PHE A 214 15.11 -9.24 -10.23
N CYS A 215 15.44 -9.73 -9.03
CA CYS A 215 14.46 -10.25 -8.10
C CYS A 215 13.46 -9.18 -7.63
N TYR A 216 13.93 -8.01 -7.19
CA TYR A 216 13.07 -6.94 -6.69
C TYR A 216 12.31 -6.20 -7.81
N GLY A 217 12.95 -5.97 -8.96
CA GLY A 217 12.35 -5.23 -10.08
C GLY A 217 11.44 -6.07 -10.97
N MET A 218 11.68 -7.39 -11.09
CA MET A 218 10.95 -8.26 -12.01
C MET A 218 10.24 -9.42 -11.30
N VAL A 219 10.97 -10.29 -10.60
CA VAL A 219 10.42 -11.55 -10.08
C VAL A 219 9.29 -11.32 -9.08
N ILE A 220 9.50 -10.41 -8.12
CA ILE A 220 8.50 -10.10 -7.10
C ILE A 220 7.25 -9.44 -7.70
N PRO A 221 7.35 -8.36 -8.52
CA PRO A 221 6.20 -7.79 -9.21
C PRO A 221 5.44 -8.79 -10.09
N LEU A 222 6.15 -9.65 -10.84
CA LEU A 222 5.53 -10.70 -11.66
C LEU A 222 4.81 -11.74 -10.81
N SER A 223 5.34 -12.08 -9.63
CA SER A 223 4.68 -12.97 -8.68
C SER A 223 3.38 -12.36 -8.14
N LEU A 224 3.39 -11.07 -7.78
CA LEU A 224 2.18 -10.34 -7.40
C LEU A 224 1.18 -10.21 -8.56
N LEU A 225 1.67 -9.99 -9.78
CA LEU A 225 0.85 -9.97 -10.99
C LEU A 225 0.19 -11.32 -11.26
N TYR A 226 0.91 -12.42 -11.03
CA TYR A 226 0.36 -13.77 -11.12
C TYR A 226 -0.74 -14.00 -10.06
N LEU A 227 -0.54 -13.55 -8.82
CA LEU A 227 -1.59 -13.59 -7.78
C LEU A 227 -2.83 -12.82 -8.23
N TYR A 228 -2.64 -11.63 -8.79
CA TYR A 228 -3.71 -10.80 -9.33
C TYR A 228 -4.44 -11.47 -10.50
N ALA A 229 -3.70 -11.99 -11.48
CA ALA A 229 -4.27 -12.66 -12.64
C ALA A 229 -5.08 -13.90 -12.23
N ARG A 230 -4.54 -14.70 -11.29
CA ARG A 230 -5.23 -15.88 -10.75
C ARG A 230 -6.51 -15.51 -10.02
N GLN A 231 -6.46 -14.49 -9.16
CA GLN A 231 -7.64 -13.98 -8.49
C GLN A 231 -8.68 -13.47 -9.49
N HIS A 232 -8.24 -12.70 -10.49
CA HIS A 232 -9.11 -12.18 -11.53
C HIS A 232 -9.78 -13.30 -12.33
N MET A 233 -9.05 -14.37 -12.67
CA MET A 233 -9.62 -15.53 -13.36
C MET A 233 -10.70 -16.23 -12.53
N ILE A 234 -10.45 -16.42 -11.23
CA ILE A 234 -11.42 -17.03 -10.30
C ILE A 234 -12.67 -16.15 -10.16
N LEU A 235 -12.49 -14.84 -10.01
CA LEU A 235 -13.59 -13.90 -9.89
C LEU A 235 -14.33 -13.64 -11.22
N LYS A 236 -13.66 -13.80 -12.36
CA LYS A 236 -14.30 -13.71 -13.67
C LYS A 236 -15.38 -14.78 -13.82
N SER A 237 -15.11 -16.00 -13.31
CA SER A 237 -16.12 -17.07 -13.30
C SER A 237 -17.36 -16.70 -12.49
N SER A 238 -17.24 -15.85 -11.47
CA SER A 238 -18.38 -15.39 -10.69
C SER A 238 -19.12 -14.19 -11.27
N ARG A 239 -18.46 -13.35 -12.08
CA ARG A 239 -19.13 -12.22 -12.75
C ARG A 239 -20.18 -12.65 -13.77
N MET A 240 -20.28 -13.94 -14.05
CA MET A 240 -21.38 -14.52 -14.82
C MET A 240 -22.68 -14.65 -14.03
N THR A 241 -22.76 -14.25 -12.75
CA THR A 241 -24.04 -14.16 -12.03
C THR A 241 -24.52 -12.72 -11.95
N VAL A 242 -25.69 -12.43 -12.53
CA VAL A 242 -26.35 -11.12 -12.47
C VAL A 242 -27.54 -11.23 -11.55
N ALA A 243 -27.58 -10.40 -10.51
CA ALA A 243 -28.78 -10.22 -9.69
C ALA A 243 -29.67 -9.17 -10.36
N CYS A 244 -30.90 -9.54 -10.68
CA CYS A 244 -31.93 -8.61 -11.14
C CYS A 244 -33.01 -8.53 -10.08
N ALA A 245 -33.31 -7.32 -9.63
CA ALA A 245 -34.50 -7.07 -8.82
C ALA A 245 -35.64 -6.67 -9.75
N SER A 246 -36.79 -7.35 -9.64
CA SER A 246 -38.03 -6.95 -10.28
C SER A 246 -38.95 -6.38 -9.21
N GLN A 247 -39.40 -5.14 -9.44
CA GLN A 247 -40.30 -4.43 -8.55
C GLN A 247 -41.74 -4.69 -9.00
N GLY A 248 -42.48 -5.49 -8.22
CA GLY A 248 -43.94 -5.56 -8.24
C GLY A 248 -44.47 -5.29 -6.83
N ASP A 249 -45.60 -5.88 -6.43
CA ASP A 249 -46.15 -5.76 -5.05
C ASP A 249 -45.16 -6.20 -3.95
N ASN A 250 -44.20 -7.07 -4.30
CA ASN A 250 -43.07 -7.42 -3.47
C ASN A 250 -41.78 -7.33 -4.30
N LEU A 251 -40.66 -6.91 -3.70
CA LEU A 251 -39.37 -6.91 -4.38
C LEU A 251 -38.91 -8.36 -4.54
N LYS A 252 -38.85 -8.84 -5.78
CA LYS A 252 -38.33 -10.18 -6.10
C LYS A 252 -36.91 -10.03 -6.63
N VAL A 253 -35.95 -10.61 -5.94
CA VAL A 253 -34.54 -10.64 -6.38
C VAL A 253 -34.26 -12.00 -7.02
N TYR A 254 -33.97 -11.98 -8.31
CA TYR A 254 -33.57 -13.13 -9.11
C TYR A 254 -32.05 -13.08 -9.31
N LEU A 255 -31.39 -14.23 -9.24
CA LEU A 255 -29.99 -14.36 -9.64
C LEU A 255 -29.94 -15.19 -10.92
N TYR A 256 -29.65 -14.54 -12.04
CA TYR A 256 -29.45 -15.19 -13.31
C TYR A 256 -27.98 -15.55 -13.45
N LYS A 257 -27.67 -16.84 -13.63
CA LYS A 257 -26.36 -17.25 -14.12
C LYS A 257 -26.38 -17.07 -15.65
N LEU A 258 -25.66 -16.07 -16.15
CA LEU A 258 -25.36 -15.90 -17.58
C LEU A 258 -24.61 -17.15 -18.04
N ARG A 259 -25.37 -18.13 -18.51
CA ARG A 259 -24.88 -19.42 -18.95
C ARG A 259 -24.36 -19.27 -20.37
N GLU A 260 -23.11 -18.88 -20.52
CA GLU A 260 -22.37 -19.26 -21.72
C GLU A 260 -22.15 -20.79 -21.64
N CYS A 261 -22.61 -21.50 -22.67
CA CYS A 261 -22.67 -22.96 -22.84
C CYS A 261 -23.87 -23.69 -22.20
N ALA A 262 -24.92 -23.80 -23.00
CA ALA A 262 -25.99 -24.78 -22.88
C ALA A 262 -25.44 -26.21 -22.90
N LEU A 263 -25.68 -27.01 -21.85
CA LEU A 263 -25.96 -28.47 -21.85
C LEU A 263 -25.57 -29.21 -20.56
N ALA A 264 -24.74 -28.64 -19.67
CA ALA A 264 -24.42 -29.34 -18.42
C ALA A 264 -25.51 -29.09 -17.37
N LYS A 265 -26.44 -30.04 -17.16
CA LYS A 265 -27.31 -30.08 -15.97
C LYS A 265 -26.41 -29.98 -14.74
N VAL A 266 -26.36 -28.81 -14.11
CA VAL A 266 -25.60 -28.60 -12.88
C VAL A 266 -26.30 -29.41 -11.79
N PRO A 267 -25.61 -30.35 -11.12
CA PRO A 267 -26.21 -31.15 -10.08
C PRO A 267 -26.74 -30.26 -8.95
N ASN A 268 -27.91 -30.67 -8.46
CA ASN A 268 -28.78 -29.92 -7.57
C ASN A 268 -28.15 -29.75 -6.17
N LYS A 269 -28.31 -28.56 -5.57
CA LYS A 269 -27.77 -28.04 -4.29
C LYS A 269 -26.33 -27.52 -4.27
N ASP A 270 -26.05 -26.47 -5.05
CA ASP A 270 -24.89 -25.61 -4.77
C ASP A 270 -25.24 -24.61 -3.66
N ASP A 271 -24.97 -24.94 -2.40
CA ASP A 271 -25.10 -24.04 -1.23
C ASP A 271 -24.44 -22.67 -1.47
N ARG A 272 -23.41 -22.62 -2.33
CA ARG A 272 -22.71 -21.40 -2.77
C ARG A 272 -23.62 -20.42 -3.50
N PHE A 273 -24.48 -20.92 -4.40
CA PHE A 273 -25.40 -20.09 -5.16
C PHE A 273 -26.41 -19.42 -4.24
N THR A 274 -26.96 -20.17 -3.28
CA THR A 274 -27.89 -19.66 -2.27
C THR A 274 -27.25 -18.59 -1.39
N ARG A 275 -25.99 -18.79 -0.94
CA ARG A 275 -25.27 -17.78 -0.15
C ARG A 275 -25.02 -16.49 -0.93
N CYS A 276 -24.61 -16.60 -2.19
CA CYS A 276 -24.42 -15.43 -3.05
C CYS A 276 -25.75 -14.70 -3.28
N LEU A 277 -26.82 -15.43 -3.60
CA LEU A 277 -28.18 -14.88 -3.75
C LEU A 277 -28.66 -14.15 -2.49
N VAL A 278 -28.44 -14.73 -1.30
CA VAL A 278 -28.78 -14.10 -0.01
C VAL A 278 -27.93 -12.84 0.23
N ALA A 279 -26.63 -12.87 -0.06
CA ALA A 279 -25.76 -11.71 0.10
C ALA A 279 -26.14 -10.57 -0.86
N SER A 280 -26.43 -10.88 -2.13
CA SER A 280 -26.92 -9.90 -3.10
C SER A 280 -28.27 -9.35 -2.65
N ALA A 281 -29.23 -10.19 -2.26
CA ALA A 281 -30.53 -9.73 -1.78
C ALA A 281 -30.41 -8.86 -0.51
N ALA A 282 -29.56 -9.24 0.44
CA ALA A 282 -29.28 -8.45 1.64
C ALA A 282 -28.64 -7.09 1.29
N ALA A 283 -27.76 -7.04 0.29
CA ALA A 283 -27.21 -5.78 -0.24
C ALA A 283 -28.31 -4.86 -0.78
N TYR A 284 -29.19 -5.40 -1.64
CA TYR A 284 -30.31 -4.67 -2.22
C TYR A 284 -31.29 -4.19 -1.13
N VAL A 285 -31.57 -5.03 -0.13
CA VAL A 285 -32.42 -4.70 1.02
C VAL A 285 -31.84 -3.56 1.85
N ALA A 286 -30.55 -3.64 2.17
CA ALA A 286 -29.87 -2.66 2.99
C ALA A 286 -29.88 -1.27 2.33
N VAL A 287 -29.73 -1.24 0.99
CA VAL A 287 -29.70 0.01 0.23
C VAL A 287 -31.09 0.57 -0.05
N LEU A 288 -32.06 -0.27 -0.44
CA LEU A 288 -33.41 0.19 -0.84
C LEU A 288 -34.32 0.46 0.37
N PHE A 289 -34.27 -0.39 1.40
CA PHE A 289 -35.20 -0.34 2.53
C PHE A 289 -34.54 0.13 3.84
N HIS A 290 -33.33 0.70 3.78
CA HIS A 290 -32.58 1.17 4.96
C HIS A 290 -32.50 0.13 6.08
N GLY A 291 -32.36 -1.16 5.71
CA GLY A 291 -32.28 -2.28 6.64
C GLY A 291 -33.61 -2.81 7.19
N ARG A 292 -34.77 -2.26 6.81
CA ARG A 292 -36.09 -2.69 7.29
C ARG A 292 -36.83 -3.60 6.30
N ALA A 293 -36.29 -4.80 6.03
CA ALA A 293 -37.02 -5.78 5.24
C ALA A 293 -36.88 -7.20 5.80
N ARG A 294 -37.93 -8.01 5.62
CA ARG A 294 -37.89 -9.46 5.83
C ARG A 294 -37.53 -10.14 4.51
N VAL A 295 -36.56 -11.03 4.60
CA VAL A 295 -36.03 -11.79 3.47
C VAL A 295 -36.53 -13.23 3.60
N TRP A 296 -37.21 -13.72 2.57
CA TRP A 296 -37.72 -15.10 2.51
C TRP A 296 -37.13 -15.81 1.30
N LEU A 297 -36.59 -17.01 1.52
CA LEU A 297 -36.24 -17.92 0.43
C LEU A 297 -37.50 -18.63 -0.05
N VAL A 298 -37.77 -18.62 -1.36
CA VAL A 298 -38.93 -19.29 -1.96
C VAL A 298 -38.45 -20.31 -2.99
N ASP A 299 -39.16 -21.44 -3.11
CA ASP A 299 -38.93 -22.53 -4.08
C ASP A 299 -37.47 -23.01 -4.18
N ASP A 300 -37.02 -23.84 -3.22
CA ASP A 300 -35.69 -24.48 -3.20
C ASP A 300 -34.49 -23.52 -3.47
N ALA A 301 -34.60 -22.26 -3.04
CA ALA A 301 -33.60 -21.21 -3.23
C ALA A 301 -33.44 -20.65 -4.65
N THR A 302 -34.46 -20.78 -5.49
CA THR A 302 -34.44 -20.20 -6.86
C THR A 302 -34.54 -18.68 -6.86
N TYR A 303 -35.29 -18.07 -5.93
CA TYR A 303 -35.39 -16.61 -5.78
C TYR A 303 -35.65 -16.19 -4.34
N ILE A 304 -35.39 -14.92 -4.06
CA ILE A 304 -35.61 -14.31 -2.75
C ILE A 304 -36.71 -13.27 -2.85
N VAL A 305 -37.71 -13.38 -1.97
CA VAL A 305 -38.76 -12.38 -1.82
C VAL A 305 -38.42 -11.49 -0.64
N VAL A 306 -38.31 -10.20 -0.91
CA VAL A 306 -38.07 -9.17 0.08
C VAL A 306 -39.37 -8.42 0.31
N LYS A 307 -39.86 -8.44 1.55
CA LYS A 307 -41.02 -7.65 1.97
C LYS A 307 -40.58 -6.53 2.90
N PRO A 308 -40.92 -5.26 2.62
CA PRO A 308 -40.66 -4.19 3.58
C PRO A 308 -41.39 -4.51 4.88
N VAL A 309 -40.75 -4.22 6.02
CA VAL A 309 -41.42 -4.34 7.32
C VAL A 309 -42.35 -3.14 7.45
N THR A 310 -43.59 -3.27 6.96
CA THR A 310 -44.65 -2.33 7.31
C THR A 310 -44.94 -2.52 8.80
N SER A 311 -44.74 -1.47 9.59
CA SER A 311 -44.97 -1.48 11.03
C SER A 311 -46.48 -1.55 11.29
N THR A 312 -47.06 -2.75 11.26
CA THR A 312 -48.43 -2.95 11.71
C THR A 312 -48.46 -3.09 13.23
N HIS A 313 -48.41 -1.93 13.90
CA HIS A 313 -49.34 -1.63 14.98
C HIS A 313 -49.85 -0.20 14.71
N PRO A 314 -51.11 -0.04 14.25
CA PRO A 314 -51.73 1.26 14.12
C PRO A 314 -52.25 1.66 15.50
N THR A 315 -51.54 2.55 16.18
CA THR A 315 -52.15 3.41 17.19
C THR A 315 -51.76 4.83 16.86
N GLU A 316 -52.79 5.59 16.52
CA GLU A 316 -52.83 7.02 16.26
C GLU A 316 -51.81 7.76 17.13
N HIS A 317 -50.84 8.41 16.48
CA HIS A 317 -50.45 9.80 16.76
C HIS A 317 -49.32 10.19 15.79
N ALA A 318 -49.67 11.08 14.85
CA ALA A 318 -48.80 12.02 14.15
C ALA A 318 -47.35 11.56 13.88
N ALA A 319 -47.20 10.57 13.00
CA ALA A 319 -45.94 10.31 12.35
C ALA A 319 -45.80 11.26 11.16
N LEU A 320 -44.79 12.12 11.25
CA LEU A 320 -44.22 12.89 10.16
C LEU A 320 -43.66 11.91 9.12
N ASP A 321 -44.53 11.36 8.27
CA ASP A 321 -44.14 10.68 7.04
C ASP A 321 -43.56 11.75 6.12
N VAL A 322 -42.24 11.91 6.21
CA VAL A 322 -41.47 12.68 5.23
C VAL A 322 -41.61 11.92 3.92
N TYR A 323 -42.52 12.40 3.08
CA TYR A 323 -42.68 12.08 1.66
C TYR A 323 -41.35 12.34 0.94
N LEU A 324 -40.47 11.33 0.97
CA LEU A 324 -39.21 11.29 0.25
C LEU A 324 -39.42 10.94 -1.25
N LEU A 325 -40.68 10.74 -1.65
CA LEU A 325 -41.11 10.60 -3.04
C LEU A 325 -41.58 11.93 -3.67
N ASP A 326 -42.00 12.93 -2.90
CA ASP A 326 -42.48 14.21 -3.47
C ASP A 326 -41.35 15.25 -3.69
N LEU A 327 -40.10 14.89 -3.40
CA LEU A 327 -38.91 15.73 -3.64
C LEU A 327 -38.10 15.30 -4.88
N LEU A 328 -38.72 14.55 -5.78
CA LEU A 328 -38.09 13.95 -6.96
C LEU A 328 -38.48 14.71 -8.23
N GLY A 329 -37.78 15.81 -8.48
CA GLY A 329 -37.47 16.22 -9.87
C GLY A 329 -36.44 15.27 -10.48
N PRO A 330 -36.08 15.48 -11.76
CA PRO A 330 -35.97 14.45 -12.80
C PRO A 330 -35.50 13.07 -12.29
N GLU A 331 -36.44 12.14 -12.21
CA GLU A 331 -36.35 10.83 -11.53
C GLU A 331 -35.30 9.88 -12.11
N ASP A 332 -35.02 9.96 -13.41
CA ASP A 332 -34.18 8.97 -14.11
C ASP A 332 -32.73 8.97 -13.64
N ALA A 333 -32.14 10.14 -13.36
CA ALA A 333 -30.74 10.24 -12.97
C ALA A 333 -30.49 9.73 -11.54
N GLN A 334 -31.44 9.99 -10.63
CA GLN A 334 -31.34 9.52 -9.24
C GLN A 334 -31.64 8.03 -9.13
N GLU A 335 -32.57 7.51 -9.92
CA GLU A 335 -32.88 6.08 -9.97
C GLU A 335 -31.75 5.27 -10.63
N GLN A 336 -31.14 5.78 -11.71
CA GLN A 336 -29.95 5.19 -12.30
C GLN A 336 -28.77 5.18 -11.32
N ALA A 337 -28.54 6.28 -10.59
CA ALA A 337 -27.49 6.33 -9.56
C ALA A 337 -27.74 5.33 -8.42
N LYS A 338 -29.00 5.17 -7.96
CA LYS A 338 -29.38 4.15 -6.98
C LYS A 338 -29.15 2.73 -7.52
N THR A 339 -29.48 2.48 -8.78
CA THR A 339 -29.31 1.17 -9.43
C THR A 339 -27.83 0.80 -9.59
N LEU A 340 -27.01 1.74 -10.08
CA LEU A 340 -25.56 1.57 -10.17
C LEU A 340 -24.93 1.34 -8.79
N LYS A 341 -25.43 2.00 -7.75
CA LYS A 341 -25.00 1.79 -6.37
C LYS A 341 -25.34 0.40 -5.85
N CYS A 342 -26.60 -0.04 -6.00
CA CYS A 342 -27.02 -1.38 -5.58
C CYS A 342 -26.16 -2.45 -6.28
N ARG A 343 -25.86 -2.23 -7.56
CA ARG A 343 -24.96 -3.08 -8.33
C ARG A 343 -23.55 -3.13 -7.77
N SER A 344 -22.91 -1.99 -7.50
CA SER A 344 -21.54 -1.94 -6.96
C SER A 344 -21.41 -2.63 -5.60
N ILE A 345 -22.36 -2.37 -4.68
CA ILE A 345 -22.36 -3.00 -3.35
C ILE A 345 -22.66 -4.51 -3.46
N ALA A 346 -23.61 -4.89 -4.32
CA ALA A 346 -23.89 -6.30 -4.57
C ALA A 346 -22.68 -7.01 -5.19
N GLU A 347 -21.98 -6.40 -6.14
CA GLU A 347 -20.74 -6.93 -6.73
C GLU A 347 -19.67 -7.11 -5.65
N MET A 348 -19.42 -6.10 -4.80
CA MET A 348 -18.44 -6.18 -3.71
C MET A 348 -18.77 -7.31 -2.71
N LEU A 349 -20.02 -7.39 -2.24
CA LEU A 349 -20.45 -8.42 -1.29
C LEU A 349 -20.41 -9.81 -1.91
N THR A 350 -20.81 -9.93 -3.18
CA THR A 350 -20.75 -11.18 -3.93
C THR A 350 -19.30 -11.62 -4.09
N GLU A 351 -18.39 -10.74 -4.56
CA GLU A 351 -16.95 -11.02 -4.64
C GLU A 351 -16.38 -11.51 -3.30
N ARG A 352 -16.81 -10.92 -2.17
CA ARG A 352 -16.36 -11.35 -0.83
C ARG A 352 -16.88 -12.72 -0.41
N VAL A 353 -18.14 -13.03 -0.68
CA VAL A 353 -18.72 -14.35 -0.40
C VAL A 353 -18.01 -15.42 -1.23
N ILE A 354 -17.81 -15.15 -2.51
CA ILE A 354 -17.07 -16.05 -3.41
C ILE A 354 -15.63 -16.22 -2.95
N LEU A 355 -14.96 -15.13 -2.57
CA LEU A 355 -13.63 -15.22 -1.98
C LEU A 355 -13.64 -16.10 -0.73
N GLN A 356 -14.56 -15.91 0.21
CA GLN A 356 -14.65 -16.75 1.41
C GLN A 356 -14.83 -18.23 1.09
N ASP A 357 -15.69 -18.56 0.13
CA ASP A 357 -15.94 -19.94 -0.27
C ASP A 357 -14.74 -20.56 -1.03
N VAL A 358 -14.10 -19.79 -1.93
CA VAL A 358 -12.95 -20.26 -2.73
C VAL A 358 -11.66 -20.30 -1.91
N ILE A 359 -11.51 -19.43 -0.92
CA ILE A 359 -10.36 -19.36 -0.01
C ILE A 359 -10.12 -20.72 0.67
N HIS A 360 -11.17 -21.48 0.99
CA HIS A 360 -11.01 -22.82 1.57
C HIS A 360 -10.49 -23.87 0.58
N THR A 361 -10.65 -23.62 -0.72
CA THR A 361 -10.26 -24.56 -1.78
C THR A 361 -8.91 -24.21 -2.39
N ASP A 362 -8.58 -22.92 -2.51
CA ASP A 362 -7.34 -22.43 -3.12
C ASP A 362 -6.35 -21.91 -2.05
N ARG A 363 -5.25 -22.66 -1.87
CA ARG A 363 -4.14 -22.32 -0.97
C ARG A 363 -3.60 -20.90 -1.19
N VAL A 364 -3.57 -20.45 -2.44
CA VAL A 364 -2.95 -19.16 -2.81
C VAL A 364 -3.82 -18.00 -2.34
N LEU A 365 -5.14 -18.10 -2.57
CA LEU A 365 -6.11 -17.11 -2.10
C LEU A 365 -6.23 -17.11 -0.58
N LEU A 366 -6.10 -18.28 0.06
CA LEU A 366 -6.08 -18.39 1.52
C LEU A 366 -4.95 -17.56 2.13
N GLY A 367 -3.74 -17.68 1.59
CA GLY A 367 -2.61 -16.89 2.07
C GLY A 367 -2.72 -15.40 1.73
N ALA A 368 -3.29 -15.08 0.57
CA ALA A 368 -3.51 -13.69 0.16
C ALA A 368 -4.70 -13.03 0.88
N LYS A 369 -5.51 -13.75 1.67
CA LYS A 369 -6.77 -13.27 2.27
C LYS A 369 -6.66 -11.89 2.92
N GLN A 370 -5.64 -11.65 3.74
CA GLN A 370 -5.48 -10.37 4.44
C GLN A 370 -5.23 -9.22 3.47
N LEU A 371 -4.45 -9.47 2.43
CA LEU A 371 -4.16 -8.50 1.39
C LEU A 371 -5.39 -8.22 0.52
N LEU A 372 -6.18 -9.25 0.20
CA LEU A 372 -7.43 -9.10 -0.56
C LEU A 372 -8.49 -8.30 0.21
N LEU A 373 -8.59 -8.52 1.52
CA LEU A 373 -9.54 -7.79 2.37
C LEU A 373 -9.17 -6.32 2.58
N LYS A 374 -7.95 -5.90 2.21
CA LYS A 374 -7.47 -4.51 2.30
C LYS A 374 -8.12 -3.60 1.24
N TYR A 375 -8.44 -4.15 0.06
CA TYR A 375 -8.94 -3.39 -1.09
C TYR A 375 -10.47 -3.38 -1.14
N MET A 376 -11.03 -2.29 -1.70
CA MET A 376 -12.48 -2.17 -1.87
C MET A 376 -13.01 -3.24 -2.84
N LEU A 377 -12.37 -3.31 -4.00
CA LEU A 377 -12.63 -4.29 -5.05
C LEU A 377 -11.33 -5.02 -5.35
N CYS A 378 -11.47 -6.29 -5.72
CA CYS A 378 -10.37 -7.14 -6.16
C CYS A 378 -9.62 -6.54 -7.36
N LYS A 379 -10.32 -5.71 -8.16
CA LYS A 379 -9.77 -4.98 -9.29
C LYS A 379 -8.63 -4.04 -8.90
N HIS A 380 -8.56 -3.51 -7.69
CA HIS A 380 -7.53 -2.52 -7.30
C HIS A 380 -6.22 -3.14 -6.79
N LEU A 381 -6.08 -4.47 -6.79
CA LEU A 381 -4.85 -5.12 -6.35
C LEU A 381 -3.62 -4.72 -7.19
N TRP A 382 -3.80 -4.31 -8.46
CA TRP A 382 -2.70 -3.78 -9.27
C TRP A 382 -2.02 -2.55 -8.64
N MET A 383 -2.72 -1.81 -7.76
CA MET A 383 -2.12 -0.66 -7.06
C MET A 383 -1.03 -1.07 -6.09
N GLU A 384 -1.06 -2.28 -5.53
CA GLU A 384 0.06 -2.80 -4.72
C GLU A 384 1.30 -2.97 -5.61
N ILE A 385 1.14 -3.51 -6.82
CA ILE A 385 2.22 -3.67 -7.80
C ILE A 385 2.77 -2.30 -8.21
N ALA A 386 1.88 -1.37 -8.56
CA ALA A 386 2.26 -0.01 -8.91
C ALA A 386 3.04 0.68 -7.77
N GLN A 387 2.59 0.53 -6.53
CA GLN A 387 3.26 1.09 -5.35
C GLN A 387 4.66 0.49 -5.12
N LYS A 388 4.87 -0.80 -5.41
CA LYS A 388 6.19 -1.44 -5.34
C LYS A 388 7.12 -1.00 -6.47
N LEU A 389 6.59 -0.83 -7.69
CA LEU A 389 7.36 -0.30 -8.82
C LEU A 389 7.74 1.17 -8.59
N VAL A 390 6.84 1.99 -8.05
CA VAL A 390 7.11 3.38 -7.66
C VAL A 390 8.21 3.44 -6.60
N ALA A 391 8.20 2.54 -5.61
CA ALA A 391 9.28 2.49 -4.62
C ALA A 391 10.64 2.18 -5.26
N VAL A 392 10.70 1.23 -6.20
CA VAL A 392 11.94 0.92 -6.94
C VAL A 392 12.37 2.10 -7.82
N ALA A 393 11.42 2.74 -8.50
CA ALA A 393 11.68 3.92 -9.32
C ALA A 393 12.24 5.08 -8.49
N LEU A 394 11.70 5.33 -7.29
CA LEU A 394 12.21 6.34 -6.36
C LEU A 394 13.62 6.02 -5.86
N VAL A 395 13.87 4.78 -5.45
CA VAL A 395 15.21 4.33 -5.05
C VAL A 395 16.22 4.53 -6.18
N SER A 396 15.81 4.23 -7.41
CA SER A 396 16.66 4.39 -8.59
C SER A 396 16.87 5.86 -8.96
N SER A 397 15.83 6.70 -8.83
CA SER A 397 15.88 8.11 -9.23
C SER A 397 16.74 8.96 -8.31
N VAL A 398 16.83 8.61 -7.03
CA VAL A 398 17.65 9.36 -6.05
C VAL A 398 19.14 9.38 -6.44
N ASN A 399 19.61 8.37 -7.19
CA ASN A 399 20.99 8.30 -7.68
C ASN A 399 21.18 8.94 -9.07
N SER A 400 20.14 9.52 -9.67
CA SER A 400 20.23 10.16 -10.99
C SER A 400 20.64 11.64 -10.90
N VAL A 401 21.11 12.20 -12.01
CA VAL A 401 21.49 13.63 -12.11
C VAL A 401 20.28 14.53 -11.81
N ASP A 402 19.12 14.20 -12.38
CA ASP A 402 17.85 14.93 -12.17
C ASP A 402 17.02 14.37 -11.01
N SER A 403 17.71 13.87 -9.97
CA SER A 403 17.10 13.12 -8.86
C SER A 403 15.92 13.82 -8.20
N LEU A 404 15.98 15.16 -8.05
CA LEU A 404 14.87 15.93 -7.49
C LEU A 404 13.63 15.89 -8.37
N GLN A 405 13.78 16.21 -9.67
CA GLN A 405 12.64 16.35 -10.58
C GLN A 405 11.92 15.01 -10.74
N PHE A 406 12.69 13.92 -10.88
CA PHE A 406 12.12 12.57 -10.92
C PHE A 406 11.45 12.18 -9.60
N SER A 407 12.08 12.44 -8.45
CA SER A 407 11.51 12.05 -7.15
C SER A 407 10.20 12.80 -6.84
N VAL A 408 10.17 14.11 -7.09
CA VAL A 408 8.97 14.94 -6.93
C VAL A 408 7.89 14.55 -7.95
N GLY A 409 8.27 14.34 -9.21
CA GLY A 409 7.35 13.91 -10.26
C GLY A 409 6.67 12.58 -9.92
N ILE A 410 7.47 11.55 -9.58
CA ILE A 410 6.97 10.22 -9.24
C ILE A 410 6.04 10.26 -8.01
N THR A 411 6.42 10.99 -6.95
CA THR A 411 5.59 11.09 -5.74
C THR A 411 4.28 11.84 -6.00
N LEU A 412 4.29 12.95 -6.73
CA LEU A 412 3.06 13.69 -7.08
C LEU A 412 2.15 12.89 -8.02
N THR A 413 2.71 12.21 -9.03
CA THR A 413 1.93 11.31 -9.89
C THR A 413 1.29 10.19 -9.07
N MET A 414 2.02 9.62 -8.09
CA MET A 414 1.46 8.58 -7.23
C MET A 414 0.39 9.12 -6.26
N ALA A 415 0.53 10.36 -5.78
CA ALA A 415 -0.52 11.03 -5.01
C ALA A 415 -1.79 11.23 -5.84
N ALA A 416 -1.66 11.75 -7.06
CA ALA A 416 -2.78 11.98 -7.98
C ALA A 416 -3.49 10.68 -8.36
N THR A 417 -2.73 9.63 -8.71
CA THR A 417 -3.31 8.31 -9.01
C THR A 417 -3.99 7.68 -7.80
N SER A 418 -3.42 7.81 -6.59
CA SER A 418 -4.06 7.33 -5.36
C SER A 418 -5.36 8.07 -5.06
N LEU A 419 -5.42 9.38 -5.33
CA LEU A 419 -6.62 10.20 -5.19
C LEU A 419 -7.72 9.82 -6.21
N MET A 420 -7.33 9.52 -7.44
CA MET A 420 -8.25 9.13 -8.52
C MET A 420 -8.77 7.70 -8.38
N VAL A 421 -7.88 6.75 -8.03
CA VAL A 421 -8.22 5.31 -8.01
C VAL A 421 -8.83 4.89 -6.68
N GLN A 422 -8.45 5.55 -5.57
CA GLN A 422 -8.91 5.25 -4.21
C GLN A 422 -8.91 3.74 -3.88
N PRO A 423 -7.75 3.07 -3.93
CA PRO A 423 -7.68 1.61 -3.94
C PRO A 423 -8.20 0.93 -2.67
N TYR A 424 -8.02 1.55 -1.51
CA TYR A 424 -8.37 0.96 -0.24
C TYR A 424 -9.86 1.08 0.07
N LEU A 425 -10.37 0.08 0.80
CA LEU A 425 -11.75 0.08 1.28
C LEU A 425 -12.04 1.25 2.21
N GLN A 426 -11.07 1.61 3.06
CA GLN A 426 -11.21 2.66 4.06
C GLN A 426 -10.66 3.96 3.49
N GLN A 427 -11.51 4.97 3.28
CA GLN A 427 -11.10 6.23 2.68
C GLN A 427 -10.04 6.97 3.52
N GLN A 428 -10.07 6.83 4.85
CA GLN A 428 -9.02 7.35 5.72
C GLN A 428 -7.63 6.86 5.29
N VAL A 429 -7.53 5.60 4.86
CA VAL A 429 -6.29 4.99 4.37
C VAL A 429 -5.91 5.53 2.99
N ASN A 430 -6.88 5.78 2.09
CA ASN A 430 -6.62 6.43 0.79
C ASN A 430 -6.12 7.87 0.97
N ALA A 431 -6.78 8.64 1.84
CA ALA A 431 -6.37 10.00 2.17
C ALA A 431 -4.96 9.99 2.80
N LEU A 432 -4.72 9.09 3.76
CA LEU A 432 -3.41 8.93 4.38
C LEU A 432 -2.33 8.60 3.34
N GLN A 433 -2.59 7.67 2.42
CA GLN A 433 -1.65 7.32 1.35
C GLN A 433 -1.35 8.52 0.44
N CYS A 434 -2.37 9.29 0.04
CA CYS A 434 -2.19 10.49 -0.76
C CYS A 434 -1.32 11.53 -0.03
N TRP A 435 -1.65 11.81 1.24
CA TRP A 435 -0.86 12.72 2.08
C TRP A 435 0.56 12.22 2.31
N CYS A 436 0.80 10.92 2.46
CA CYS A 436 2.14 10.35 2.52
C CYS A 436 2.95 10.70 1.27
N PHE A 437 2.39 10.56 0.07
CA PHE A 437 3.10 10.89 -1.16
C PHE A 437 3.32 12.40 -1.35
N ILE A 438 2.36 13.24 -0.97
CA ILE A 438 2.55 14.70 -0.95
C ILE A 438 3.67 15.08 0.03
N CYS A 439 3.67 14.49 1.23
CA CYS A 439 4.73 14.69 2.21
C CYS A 439 6.10 14.21 1.71
N LEU A 440 6.18 13.10 0.96
CA LEU A 440 7.42 12.65 0.33
C LEU A 440 7.92 13.64 -0.74
N ALA A 441 7.01 14.21 -1.54
CA ALA A 441 7.37 15.26 -2.50
C ALA A 441 7.92 16.51 -1.80
N LEU A 442 7.24 16.95 -0.72
CA LEU A 442 7.68 18.06 0.12
C LEU A 442 9.01 17.77 0.82
N ALA A 443 9.23 16.54 1.27
CA ALA A 443 10.50 16.10 1.85
C ALA A 443 11.63 16.21 0.83
N ALA A 444 11.44 15.71 -0.39
CA ALA A 444 12.43 15.83 -1.46
C ALA A 444 12.80 17.31 -1.76
N LEU A 445 11.78 18.19 -1.85
CA LEU A 445 12.01 19.63 -1.99
C LEU A 445 12.74 20.23 -0.78
N SER A 446 12.36 19.83 0.43
CA SER A 446 12.98 20.34 1.65
C SER A 446 14.45 19.96 1.78
N PHE A 447 14.84 18.77 1.30
CA PHE A 447 16.24 18.35 1.25
C PHE A 447 17.03 19.18 0.23
N LYS A 448 16.43 19.50 -0.93
CA LYS A 448 17.04 20.39 -1.93
C LYS A 448 17.26 21.82 -1.42
N PHE A 449 16.30 22.35 -0.67
CA PHE A 449 16.38 23.71 -0.13
C PHE A 449 17.00 23.78 1.27
N GLN A 450 17.54 22.67 1.78
CA GLN A 450 18.13 22.56 3.12
C GLN A 450 17.21 23.11 4.22
N CYS A 451 15.91 22.83 4.15
CA CYS A 451 14.91 23.28 5.12
C CYS A 451 14.53 22.14 6.09
N PRO A 452 15.25 21.96 7.22
CA PRO A 452 15.05 20.83 8.12
C PRO A 452 13.66 20.79 8.74
N TRP A 453 13.11 21.96 9.09
CA TRP A 453 11.76 22.05 9.66
C TRP A 453 10.68 21.55 8.71
N SER A 454 10.80 21.84 7.41
CA SER A 454 9.87 21.34 6.40
C SER A 454 9.97 19.82 6.26
N SER A 455 11.19 19.27 6.25
CA SER A 455 11.42 17.82 6.20
C SER A 455 10.82 17.09 7.40
N ARG A 456 11.01 17.64 8.61
CA ARG A 456 10.45 17.12 9.87
C ARG A 456 8.93 17.21 9.90
N ALA A 457 8.37 18.33 9.46
CA ALA A 457 6.93 18.49 9.36
C ALA A 457 6.33 17.49 8.37
N ALA A 458 6.98 17.29 7.22
CA ALA A 458 6.58 16.29 6.22
C ALA A 458 6.68 14.87 6.78
N LEU A 459 7.67 14.56 7.62
CA LEU A 459 7.77 13.26 8.29
C LEU A 459 6.67 13.06 9.34
N LEU A 460 6.40 14.06 10.20
CA LEU A 460 5.44 13.96 11.31
C LEU A 460 3.98 14.01 10.86
N PHE A 461 3.68 14.70 9.76
CA PHE A 461 2.30 14.96 9.34
C PHE A 461 1.48 13.68 9.08
N PRO A 462 1.96 12.64 8.38
CA PRO A 462 1.21 11.39 8.21
C PRO A 462 0.93 10.66 9.52
N PHE A 463 1.85 10.70 10.49
CA PHE A 463 1.63 10.10 11.81
C PHE A 463 0.57 10.86 12.60
N ALA A 464 0.61 12.20 12.56
CA ALA A 464 -0.42 13.05 13.18
C ALA A 464 -1.79 12.81 12.54
N LEU A 465 -1.84 12.69 11.20
CA LEU A 465 -3.07 12.39 10.46
C LEU A 465 -3.61 11.00 10.83
N SER A 466 -2.74 9.99 10.91
CA SER A 466 -3.12 8.64 11.37
C SER A 466 -3.65 8.65 12.80
N ALA A 467 -2.99 9.36 13.73
CA ALA A 467 -3.46 9.50 15.11
C ALA A 467 -4.82 10.21 15.17
N LEU A 468 -5.02 11.26 14.38
CA LEU A 468 -6.30 11.98 14.29
C LEU A 468 -7.42 11.10 13.72
N GLN A 469 -7.12 10.30 12.70
CA GLN A 469 -8.05 9.31 12.14
C GLN A 469 -8.38 8.20 13.14
N ALA A 470 -7.42 7.82 13.99
CA ALA A 470 -7.63 6.82 15.04
C ALA A 470 -8.52 7.34 16.18
N LEU A 471 -8.49 8.65 16.45
CA LEU A 471 -9.40 9.31 17.41
C LEU A 471 -10.82 9.48 16.86
N ARG A 472 -10.96 9.56 15.53
CA ARG A 472 -12.25 9.62 14.83
C ARG A 472 -12.38 8.42 13.89
N PRO A 473 -12.57 7.20 14.42
CA PRO A 473 -12.77 6.04 13.58
C PRO A 473 -13.95 6.30 12.65
N ASP A 474 -13.78 5.99 11.37
CA ASP A 474 -14.90 6.05 10.43
C ASP A 474 -15.99 5.13 10.97
N ASN A 475 -17.14 5.70 11.29
CA ASN A 475 -18.29 4.91 11.71
C ASN A 475 -18.66 3.98 10.55
N VAL A 476 -19.18 2.80 10.86
CA VAL A 476 -19.66 1.86 9.84
C VAL A 476 -20.75 2.51 8.97
N GLU A 477 -21.52 3.40 9.58
CA GLU A 477 -22.50 4.25 8.91
C GLU A 477 -21.84 5.29 8.01
N SER A 478 -20.76 5.95 8.43
CA SER A 478 -20.06 6.90 7.55
C SER A 478 -19.36 6.19 6.40
N LEU A 479 -18.83 4.99 6.61
CA LEU A 479 -18.33 4.13 5.53
C LEU A 479 -19.46 3.76 4.55
N ALA A 480 -20.63 3.38 5.05
CA ALA A 480 -21.78 3.04 4.20
C ALA A 480 -22.37 4.25 3.45
N ILE A 481 -22.46 5.40 4.12
CA ILE A 481 -22.88 6.69 3.54
C ILE A 481 -21.84 7.17 2.52
N ARG A 482 -20.56 6.91 2.72
CA ARG A 482 -19.53 7.34 1.77
C ARG A 482 -19.38 6.41 0.57
N ILE A 483 -19.51 5.10 0.77
CA ILE A 483 -19.75 4.16 -0.33
C ILE A 483 -21.00 4.61 -1.12
N TRP A 484 -22.02 5.20 -0.45
CA TRP A 484 -23.17 5.83 -1.11
C TRP A 484 -22.82 7.10 -1.90
N GLU A 485 -21.94 7.97 -1.38
CA GLU A 485 -21.51 9.22 -2.05
C GLU A 485 -20.56 8.97 -3.24
N ASP A 486 -19.55 8.11 -3.11
CA ASP A 486 -18.62 7.79 -4.20
C ASP A 486 -19.32 7.10 -5.38
N SER A 487 -20.32 6.26 -5.08
CA SER A 487 -21.19 5.66 -6.10
C SER A 487 -22.04 6.70 -6.86
N ARG A 488 -22.26 7.89 -6.27
CA ARG A 488 -23.03 8.99 -6.85
C ARG A 488 -22.19 9.87 -7.78
N GLY A 489 -20.87 9.91 -7.58
CA GLY A 489 -19.93 10.74 -8.35
C GLY A 489 -19.43 10.14 -9.67
N GLY A 490 -19.63 8.83 -9.90
CA GLY A 490 -19.12 8.10 -11.07
C GLY A 490 -19.74 8.47 -12.43
N GLY A 491 -20.74 9.35 -12.48
CA GLY A 491 -21.42 9.76 -13.72
C GLY A 491 -20.68 10.81 -14.57
N LYS A 492 -19.48 11.25 -14.18
CA LYS A 492 -18.68 12.25 -14.93
C LYS A 492 -17.30 11.75 -15.37
N HIS A 493 -17.11 10.45 -15.53
CA HIS A 493 -15.98 9.94 -16.30
C HIS A 493 -16.48 9.58 -17.71
N PRO A 494 -16.07 10.29 -18.78
CA PRO A 494 -16.30 9.82 -20.13
C PRO A 494 -15.62 8.46 -20.26
N CYS A 495 -16.39 7.45 -20.66
CA CYS A 495 -15.84 6.16 -21.08
C CYS A 495 -14.78 6.44 -22.16
N LEU A 496 -13.53 6.12 -21.86
CA LEU A 496 -12.49 5.85 -22.85
C LEU A 496 -12.53 4.36 -23.20
#